data_AF-A0AAE1INP1-F1
#
_entry.id   AF-A0AAE1INP1-F1
#
_cell.length_a   1.000
_cell.length_b   1.000
_cell.length_c   1.000
_cell.angle_alpha   90.00
_cell.angle_beta   90.00
_cell.angle_gamma   90.00
#
_symmetry.space_group_name_H-M   'P 1'
#
loop_
_entity.id
_entity.type
_entity.pdbx_description
1 polymer ?
#
loop_
_entity_poly.entity_id
_entity_poly.type
_entity_poly.pdbx_seq_one_letter_code
_entity_poly.pdbx_strand_id
1 'polypeptide(L)'
;MAAILPDGMVSLNHAGVAPRPSGADYEDDHKQTTQTPTKETDQLDYSQRAQWLRAAIMGANDGLVSVSAMVMGLGAVKTDSKSMVLSVFAGSIAGACSMAFGEFVSVYTQLEVEVAQMKR
;
A
#
# COMPACT_ATOMS: atom_id res chain seq x y z
N MET A 1 -38.96 15.96 5.03
CA MET A 1 -40.09 16.81 4.60
C MET A 1 -41.31 16.36 5.39
N ALA A 2 -41.76 17.14 6.37
CA ALA A 2 -42.84 16.75 7.29
C ALA A 2 -44.19 17.28 6.74
N ALA A 3 -45.22 16.44 6.74
CA ALA A 3 -46.59 16.85 6.42
C ALA A 3 -47.41 16.95 7.71
N ILE A 4 -48.14 18.06 7.88
CA ILE A 4 -48.96 18.38 9.06
C ILE A 4 -50.42 18.03 8.76
N LEU A 5 -51.06 17.22 9.61
CA LEU A 5 -52.50 16.92 9.56
C LEU A 5 -53.31 17.78 10.56
N PRO A 6 -54.61 18.00 10.33
CA PRO A 6 -55.39 19.12 10.91
C PRO A 6 -55.81 18.99 12.39
N ASP A 7 -55.57 17.87 13.07
CA ASP A 7 -56.07 17.64 14.44
C ASP A 7 -54.98 17.67 15.55
N GLY A 8 -53.87 18.38 15.32
CA GLY A 8 -52.91 18.74 16.38
C GLY A 8 -52.16 17.58 17.07
N MET A 9 -52.41 16.32 16.72
CA MET A 9 -51.62 15.18 17.16
C MET A 9 -50.44 14.99 16.21
N VAL A 10 -49.22 15.15 16.74
CA VAL A 10 -48.01 14.68 16.06
C VAL A 10 -48.07 13.15 16.06
N SER A 11 -48.46 12.58 14.92
CA SER A 11 -48.29 11.16 14.68
C SER A 11 -46.78 10.90 14.55
N LEU A 12 -46.18 10.36 15.62
CA LEU A 12 -44.89 9.68 15.52
C LEU A 12 -45.12 8.52 14.56
N ASN A 13 -44.75 8.72 13.30
CA ASN A 13 -44.46 7.62 12.42
C ASN A 13 -43.39 6.79 13.14
N HIS A 14 -43.82 5.71 13.79
CA HIS A 14 -43.00 4.55 14.08
C HIS A 14 -42.71 3.94 12.71
N ALA A 15 -41.87 4.64 11.94
CA ALA A 15 -41.32 4.17 10.69
C ALA A 15 -40.66 2.84 11.03
N GLY A 16 -41.12 1.79 10.35
CA GLY A 16 -40.81 0.41 10.68
C GLY A 16 -39.35 0.24 11.02
N VAL A 17 -39.09 -0.27 12.22
CA VAL A 17 -37.86 -1.01 12.47
C VAL A 17 -37.93 -2.19 11.51
N ALA A 18 -37.26 -2.05 10.36
CA ALA A 18 -36.95 -3.18 9.51
C ALA A 18 -36.32 -4.25 10.41
N PRO A 19 -36.61 -5.55 10.20
CA PRO A 19 -35.90 -6.61 10.90
C PRO A 19 -34.41 -6.37 10.69
N ARG A 20 -33.69 -6.12 11.78
CA ARG A 20 -32.23 -6.06 11.74
C ARG A 20 -31.79 -7.45 11.30
N PRO A 21 -31.03 -7.62 10.19
CA PRO A 21 -30.43 -8.91 9.91
C PRO A 21 -29.55 -9.25 11.12
N SER A 22 -29.95 -10.31 11.83
CA SER A 22 -29.20 -10.87 12.94
C SER A 22 -27.95 -11.54 12.34
N GLY A 23 -26.88 -10.76 12.21
CA GLY A 23 -25.64 -11.17 11.55
C GLY A 23 -24.81 -10.00 11.03
N ALA A 24 -24.88 -8.83 11.69
CA ALA A 24 -23.93 -7.76 11.45
C ALA A 24 -22.59 -8.09 12.13
N ASP A 25 -21.97 -9.17 11.66
CA ASP A 25 -20.54 -9.29 11.70
C ASP A 25 -20.05 -8.31 10.63
N TYR A 26 -19.46 -7.19 11.06
CA TYR A 26 -18.69 -6.35 10.17
C TYR A 26 -17.48 -7.19 9.78
N GLU A 27 -17.59 -7.99 8.72
CA GLU A 27 -16.46 -8.65 8.10
C GLU A 27 -15.50 -7.54 7.66
N ASP A 28 -14.40 -7.40 8.41
CA ASP A 28 -13.29 -6.55 8.04
C ASP A 28 -12.75 -7.04 6.70
N ASP A 29 -12.85 -6.18 5.70
CA ASP A 29 -12.52 -6.42 4.29
C ASP A 29 -11.00 -6.47 4.09
N HIS A 30 -10.31 -7.31 4.85
CA HIS A 30 -8.96 -7.75 4.55
C HIS A 30 -9.04 -8.95 3.60
N LYS A 31 -9.46 -8.70 2.35
CA LYS A 31 -9.13 -9.56 1.21
C LYS A 31 -7.62 -9.56 1.01
N GLN A 32 -6.91 -10.23 1.91
CA GLN A 32 -5.62 -10.81 1.60
C GLN A 32 -5.87 -11.75 0.43
N THR A 33 -5.37 -11.37 -0.73
CA THR A 33 -5.45 -12.17 -1.95
C THR A 33 -4.57 -13.40 -1.72
N THR A 34 -5.14 -14.40 -1.07
CA THR A 34 -4.57 -15.73 -0.93
C THR A 34 -4.66 -16.38 -2.30
N GLN A 35 -3.60 -16.24 -3.09
CA GLN A 35 -3.43 -17.02 -4.31
C GLN A 35 -3.32 -18.50 -3.91
N THR A 36 -4.37 -19.25 -4.18
CA THR A 36 -4.44 -20.71 -4.05
C THR A 36 -3.57 -21.34 -5.13
N PRO A 37 -2.68 -22.32 -4.85
CA PRO A 37 -1.83 -22.91 -5.88
C PRO A 37 -2.62 -23.96 -6.66
N THR A 38 -3.30 -23.53 -7.72
CA THR A 38 -3.85 -24.44 -8.72
C THR A 38 -2.75 -24.77 -9.72
N LYS A 39 -2.29 -26.03 -9.73
CA LYS A 39 -1.36 -26.56 -10.73
C LYS A 39 -1.98 -26.48 -12.12
N GLU A 40 -1.53 -25.54 -12.95
CA GLU A 40 -1.67 -25.61 -14.41
C GLU A 40 -0.36 -25.18 -15.07
N THR A 41 0.32 -26.17 -15.65
CA THR A 41 1.44 -26.02 -16.57
C THR A 41 1.01 -25.20 -17.79
N ASP A 42 1.73 -24.11 -18.09
CA ASP A 42 1.54 -23.11 -19.16
C ASP A 42 0.92 -21.74 -18.76
N GLN A 43 0.95 -21.37 -17.47
CA GLN A 43 0.90 -19.96 -17.06
C GLN A 43 2.32 -19.37 -17.03
N LEU A 44 2.77 -18.77 -18.13
CA LEU A 44 4.06 -18.09 -18.27
C LEU A 44 4.28 -16.98 -17.22
N ASP A 45 4.69 -17.30 -15.99
CA ASP A 45 5.27 -16.42 -14.95
C ASP A 45 4.83 -14.93 -14.91
N TYR A 46 3.55 -14.65 -15.20
CA TYR A 46 3.05 -13.28 -15.35
C TYR A 46 3.05 -12.54 -14.03
N SER A 47 2.82 -13.27 -12.93
CA SER A 47 2.82 -12.75 -11.56
C SER A 47 4.21 -12.26 -11.16
N GLN A 48 5.24 -13.09 -11.37
CA GLN A 48 6.62 -12.70 -11.12
C GLN A 48 7.02 -11.54 -12.02
N ARG A 49 6.52 -11.52 -13.26
CA ARG A 49 6.76 -10.42 -14.19
C ARG A 49 6.14 -9.09 -13.75
N ALA A 50 4.91 -9.12 -13.28
CA ALA A 50 4.22 -7.97 -12.76
C ALA A 50 4.88 -7.44 -11.47
N GLN A 51 5.42 -8.31 -10.61
CA GLN A 51 6.11 -7.91 -9.39
C GLN A 51 7.43 -7.17 -9.66
N TRP A 52 8.27 -7.64 -10.59
CA TRP A 52 9.49 -6.88 -10.95
C TRP A 52 9.14 -5.56 -11.63
N LEU A 53 8.11 -5.54 -12.46
CA LEU A 53 7.67 -4.33 -13.15
C LEU A 53 7.16 -3.29 -12.15
N ARG A 54 6.37 -3.72 -11.15
CA ARG A 54 5.89 -2.86 -10.05
C ARG A 54 7.06 -2.27 -9.27
N ALA A 55 8.04 -3.09 -8.88
CA ALA A 55 9.22 -2.63 -8.17
C ALA A 55 10.05 -1.64 -9.02
N ALA A 56 10.19 -1.89 -10.32
CA ALA A 56 10.89 -1.00 -11.24
C ALA A 56 10.19 0.35 -11.41
N ILE A 57 8.85 0.37 -11.56
CA ILE A 57 8.07 1.61 -11.70
C ILE A 57 8.08 2.42 -10.40
N MET A 58 7.86 1.79 -9.25
CA MET A 58 7.97 2.47 -7.95
C MET A 58 9.37 3.01 -7.73
N GLY A 59 10.41 2.22 -8.02
CA GLY A 59 11.80 2.68 -7.91
C GLY A 59 12.12 3.86 -8.82
N ALA A 60 11.60 3.88 -10.06
CA ALA A 60 11.78 5.01 -10.98
C ALA A 60 11.05 6.27 -10.50
N ASN A 61 9.82 6.12 -10.03
CA ASN A 61 9.02 7.25 -9.51
C ASN A 61 9.66 7.85 -8.26
N ASP A 62 10.03 7.01 -7.29
CA ASP A 62 10.63 7.46 -6.05
C ASP A 62 12.04 8.00 -6.27
N GLY A 63 12.80 7.40 -7.19
CA GLY A 63 14.12 7.88 -7.58
C GLY A 63 14.09 9.28 -8.19
N LEU A 64 13.20 9.54 -9.15
CA LEU A 64 13.11 10.83 -9.82
C LEU A 64 12.69 11.94 -8.83
N VAL A 65 11.65 11.68 -8.04
CA VAL A 65 11.14 12.65 -7.07
C VAL A 65 12.17 12.91 -5.97
N SER A 66 12.78 11.86 -5.43
CA SER A 66 13.78 11.98 -4.36
C SER A 66 15.04 12.73 -4.80
N VAL A 67 15.59 12.41 -5.98
CA VAL A 67 16.76 13.12 -6.52
C VAL A 67 16.43 14.59 -6.81
N SER A 68 15.25 14.87 -7.37
CA SER A 68 14.81 16.25 -7.65
C SER A 68 14.66 17.07 -6.36
N ALA A 69 14.01 16.50 -5.35
CA ALA A 69 13.85 17.14 -4.04
C ALA A 69 15.21 17.34 -3.34
N MET A 70 16.10 16.36 -3.42
CA MET A 70 17.44 16.45 -2.85
C MET A 70 18.28 17.53 -3.55
N VAL A 71 18.25 17.61 -4.88
CA VAL A 71 18.92 18.67 -5.67
C VAL A 71 18.37 20.05 -5.31
N MET A 72 17.05 20.19 -5.19
CA MET A 72 16.40 21.45 -4.82
C MET A 72 16.80 21.89 -3.40
N GLY A 73 16.86 20.96 -2.44
CA GLY A 73 17.28 21.25 -1.06
C GLY A 73 18.79 21.52 -0.93
N LEU A 74 19.64 20.72 -1.58
CA LEU A 74 21.09 20.92 -1.57
C LEU A 74 21.52 22.22 -2.26
N GLY A 75 20.83 22.60 -3.34
CA GLY A 75 21.08 23.84 -4.06
C GLY A 75 20.79 25.10 -3.24
N ALA A 76 19.94 25.00 -2.21
CA ALA A 76 19.71 26.10 -1.27
C ALA A 76 20.87 26.30 -0.27
N VAL A 77 21.71 25.30 -0.05
CA VAL A 77 22.75 25.30 0.99
C VAL A 77 24.17 25.34 0.41
N LYS A 78 24.43 24.63 -0.70
CA LYS A 78 25.78 24.49 -1.29
C LYS A 78 25.87 25.24 -2.61
N THR A 79 26.87 26.12 -2.70
CA THR A 79 27.19 26.88 -3.92
C THR A 79 28.22 26.18 -4.81
N ASP A 80 29.00 25.24 -4.26
CA ASP A 80 29.97 24.46 -5.03
C ASP A 80 29.30 23.27 -5.75
N SER A 81 29.29 23.34 -7.08
CA SER A 81 28.66 22.32 -7.94
C SER A 81 29.31 20.96 -7.82
N LYS A 82 30.63 20.87 -7.58
CA LYS A 82 31.33 19.58 -7.47
C LYS A 82 30.86 18.81 -6.25
N SER A 83 30.81 19.49 -5.10
CA SER A 83 30.32 18.91 -3.86
C SER A 83 28.83 18.56 -3.91
N MET A 84 28.03 19.34 -4.64
CA MET A 84 26.60 19.07 -4.85
C MET A 84 26.36 17.77 -5.63
N VAL A 85 27.03 17.58 -6.76
CA VAL A 85 26.87 16.36 -7.59
C VAL A 85 27.32 15.11 -6.83
N LEU A 86 28.45 15.18 -6.12
CA LEU A 86 28.93 14.04 -5.33
C LEU A 86 27.95 13.67 -4.21
N SER A 87 27.35 14.67 -3.55
CA SER A 87 26.35 14.48 -2.51
C SER A 87 25.09 13.81 -3.04
N VAL A 88 24.55 14.29 -4.17
CA VAL A 88 23.35 13.71 -4.80
C VAL A 88 23.61 12.28 -5.24
N PHE A 89 24.80 12.02 -5.82
CA PHE A 89 25.19 10.68 -6.26
C PHE A 89 25.32 9.71 -5.08
N ALA A 90 26.03 10.10 -4.02
CA ALA A 90 26.15 9.30 -2.80
C ALA A 90 24.78 9.02 -2.16
N GLY A 91 23.91 10.04 -2.09
CA GLY A 91 22.54 9.89 -1.59
C GLY A 91 21.69 8.94 -2.44
N SER A 92 21.84 8.98 -3.77
CA SER A 92 21.12 8.09 -4.69
C SER A 92 21.53 6.63 -4.49
N ILE A 93 22.83 6.36 -4.35
CA ILE A 93 23.33 5.00 -4.05
C ILE A 93 22.80 4.53 -2.70
N ALA A 94 22.89 5.37 -1.67
CA ALA A 94 22.37 5.04 -0.34
C ALA A 94 20.86 4.72 -0.38
N GLY A 95 20.08 5.50 -1.13
CA GLY A 95 18.65 5.27 -1.33
C GLY A 95 18.34 3.95 -2.04
N ALA A 96 19.05 3.66 -3.13
CA ALA A 96 18.89 2.40 -3.87
C ALA A 96 19.25 1.17 -3.00
N CYS A 97 20.35 1.26 -2.24
CA CYS A 97 20.74 0.21 -1.29
C CYS A 97 19.66 0.00 -0.22
N SER A 98 19.07 1.06 0.32
CA SER A 98 18.00 0.94 1.33
C SER A 98 16.75 0.24 0.76
N MET A 99 16.37 0.51 -0.50
CA MET A 99 15.26 -0.20 -1.14
C MET A 99 15.57 -1.69 -1.33
N ALA A 100 16.79 -2.02 -1.76
CA ALA A 100 17.21 -3.42 -1.90
C ALA A 100 17.24 -4.15 -0.55
N PHE A 101 17.78 -3.53 0.49
CA PHE A 101 17.79 -4.10 1.85
C PHE A 101 16.39 -4.21 2.44
N GLY A 102 15.50 -3.26 2.17
CA GLY A 102 14.11 -3.29 2.62
C GLY A 102 13.34 -4.48 2.05
N GLU A 103 13.48 -4.74 0.74
CA GLU A 103 12.89 -5.92 0.10
C GLU A 103 13.51 -7.23 0.62
N PHE A 104 14.84 -7.27 0.83
CA PHE A 104 15.49 -8.45 1.40
C PHE A 104 14.96 -8.80 2.80
N VAL A 105 14.87 -7.82 3.69
CA VAL A 105 14.30 -8.00 5.03
C VAL A 105 12.82 -8.38 4.95
N SER A 106 12.05 -7.78 4.06
CA SER A 106 10.62 -8.08 3.91
C SER A 106 10.36 -9.51 3.43
N VAL A 107 11.18 -10.04 2.53
CA VAL A 107 11.06 -11.45 2.09
C VAL A 107 11.50 -12.39 3.21
N TYR A 108 12.56 -12.04 3.93
CA TYR A 108 13.04 -12.86 5.05
C TYR A 108 12.00 -12.97 6.18
N THR A 109 11.34 -11.89 6.55
CA THR A 109 10.29 -11.94 7.59
C THR A 109 9.07 -12.75 7.16
N GLN A 110 8.67 -12.69 5.88
CA GLN A 110 7.59 -13.53 5.35
C GLN A 110 7.91 -15.02 5.48
N LEU A 111 9.15 -15.41 5.16
CA LEU A 111 9.63 -16.79 5.32
C LEU A 111 9.66 -17.21 6.80
N GLU A 112 10.10 -16.33 7.70
CA GLU A 112 10.12 -16.62 9.13
C GLU A 112 8.71 -16.81 9.70
N VAL A 113 7.74 -16.01 9.26
CA VAL A 113 6.34 -16.17 9.67
C VAL A 113 5.78 -17.50 9.16
N GLU A 114 6.04 -17.86 7.91
CA GLU A 114 5.57 -19.12 7.31
C GLU A 114 6.13 -20.34 8.04
N VAL A 115 7.42 -20.34 8.35
CA VAL A 115 8.08 -21.41 9.14
C VAL A 115 7.54 -21.46 10.57
N ALA A 116 7.27 -20.31 11.19
CA ALA A 116 6.68 -20.26 12.53
C ALA A 116 5.25 -20.80 12.58
N GLN A 117 4.46 -20.62 11.51
CA GLN A 117 3.13 -21.22 11.38
C GLN A 117 3.20 -22.74 11.16
N MET A 118 4.16 -23.25 10.38
CA MET A 118 4.33 -24.70 10.17
C MET A 118 4.78 -25.46 11.43
N LYS A 119 5.40 -24.77 12.40
CA LYS A 119 5.87 -25.36 13.67
C LYS A 119 4.81 -25.39 14.78
N ARG A 120 3.63 -24.79 14.56
CA ARG A 120 2.48 -24.83 15.48
C ARG A 120 1.50 -25.92 15.07
#